data_AF-A0A059AYJ8-F1
#
_entry.id   AF-A0A059AYJ8-F1
#
_cell.length_a   1.000
_cell.length_b   1.000
_cell.length_c   1.000
_cell.angle_alpha   90.00
_cell.angle_beta   90.00
_cell.angle_gamma   90.00
#
_symmetry.space_group_name_H-M   'P 1'
#
loop_
_entity.id
_entity.type
_entity.pdbx_description
1 polymer ?
#
loop_
_entity_poly.entity_id
_entity_poly.type
_entity_poly.pdbx_seq_one_letter_code
_entity_poly.pdbx_strand_id
1 'polypeptide(L)'
;RMLLSGLDPNRVTMVNVLAACSSVREVGMGMWVHDFVRRRCWELDVTLGTALVNMYMRCERVDEGLTAFHSVKEKSVSTWNMVIKGLALAKNGDEAVSWFSKMQQEAVKVDEETLVAVLSACSRSGLIDKGREIFSALIDGEFGISAGIKHYECVIDLLVRGGCQEDALELIRQMPFEPTKTMCRAILAGSTARGKLSELAARKLIELEPEIGAYYVLLSDLYTEMGRWSDVEKVRGLMEERGLQKDLG
;
A
#
# COMPACT_ATOMS: atom_id res chain seq x y z
N ARG A 1 -0.47 1.96 33.64
CA ARG A 1 0.41 2.61 34.64
C ARG A 1 -0.11 3.99 35.04
N MET A 2 -0.35 4.93 34.11
CA MET A 2 -0.82 6.30 34.42
C MET A 2 -2.10 6.37 35.30
N LEU A 3 -3.16 5.64 34.95
CA LEU A 3 -4.40 5.59 35.74
C LEU A 3 -4.20 4.99 37.15
N LEU A 4 -3.32 3.99 37.26
CA LEU A 4 -2.98 3.37 38.55
C LEU A 4 -2.14 4.29 39.44
N SER A 5 -1.53 5.33 38.86
CA SER A 5 -0.79 6.38 39.57
C SER A 5 -1.64 7.63 39.85
N GLY A 6 -2.95 7.58 39.61
CA GLY A 6 -3.87 8.70 39.87
C GLY A 6 -3.75 9.88 38.91
N LEU A 7 -3.02 9.72 37.79
CA LEU A 7 -2.88 10.77 36.78
C LEU A 7 -4.02 10.69 35.76
N ASP A 8 -4.74 11.79 35.55
CA ASP A 8 -5.85 11.87 34.60
C ASP A 8 -5.33 12.00 33.16
N PRO A 9 -5.69 11.09 32.24
CA PRO A 9 -5.29 11.18 30.84
C PRO A 9 -5.83 12.45 30.19
N ASN A 10 -4.99 13.08 29.36
CA ASN A 10 -5.40 14.22 28.53
C ASN A 10 -5.56 13.79 27.07
N ARG A 11 -5.98 14.73 26.21
CA ARG A 11 -6.21 14.50 24.77
C ARG A 11 -4.98 13.92 24.06
N VAL A 12 -3.80 14.47 24.33
CA VAL A 12 -2.53 14.01 23.74
C VAL A 12 -2.23 12.57 24.15
N THR A 13 -2.45 12.22 25.42
CA THR A 13 -2.33 10.83 25.89
C THR A 13 -3.25 9.90 25.09
N MET A 14 -4.52 10.28 24.90
CA MET A 14 -5.48 9.43 24.18
C MET A 14 -5.13 9.26 22.70
N VAL A 15 -4.68 10.33 22.03
CA VAL A 15 -4.19 10.25 20.65
C VAL A 15 -3.03 9.25 20.53
N ASN A 16 -2.08 9.29 21.45
CA ASN A 16 -0.92 8.39 21.44
C ASN A 16 -1.33 6.93 21.72
N VAL A 17 -2.29 6.71 22.64
CA VAL A 17 -2.82 5.36 22.88
C VAL A 17 -3.53 4.84 21.64
N LEU A 18 -4.36 5.65 20.97
CA LEU A 18 -5.04 5.26 19.73
C LEU A 18 -4.06 4.93 18.60
N ALA A 19 -2.98 5.71 18.47
CA ALA A 19 -1.92 5.43 17.50
C ALA A 19 -1.23 4.08 17.78
N ALA A 20 -0.97 3.77 19.05
CA ALA A 20 -0.43 2.46 19.44
C ALA A 20 -1.43 1.33 19.17
N CYS A 21 -2.70 1.48 19.55
CA CYS A 21 -3.76 0.51 19.25
C CYS A 21 -3.86 0.24 17.75
N SER A 22 -3.78 1.29 16.94
CA SER A 22 -3.84 1.21 15.47
C SER A 22 -2.65 0.47 14.84
N SER A 23 -1.45 0.56 15.44
CA SER A 23 -0.26 -0.14 14.95
C SER A 23 -0.28 -1.63 15.29
N VAL A 24 -0.77 -1.99 16.49
CA VAL A 24 -0.89 -3.40 16.93
C VAL A 24 -2.25 -4.03 16.62
N ARG A 25 -3.16 -3.28 16.00
CA ARG A 25 -4.54 -3.69 15.65
C ARG A 25 -5.35 -4.19 16.86
N GLU A 26 -5.14 -3.54 18.01
CA GLU A 26 -5.83 -3.88 19.26
C GLU A 26 -7.07 -2.99 19.40
N VAL A 27 -8.23 -3.58 19.10
CA VAL A 27 -9.51 -2.86 19.06
C VAL A 27 -10.10 -2.61 20.45
N GLY A 28 -9.82 -3.47 21.43
CA GLY A 28 -10.44 -3.41 22.76
C GLY A 28 -10.07 -2.14 23.53
N MET A 29 -8.78 -1.81 23.60
CA MET A 29 -8.28 -0.56 24.16
C MET A 29 -8.71 0.64 23.33
N GLY A 30 -8.75 0.52 22.00
CA GLY A 30 -9.26 1.58 21.14
C GLY A 30 -10.72 1.96 21.44
N MET A 31 -11.59 0.95 21.61
CA MET A 31 -12.98 1.12 22.05
C MET A 31 -13.07 1.69 23.46
N TRP A 32 -12.19 1.24 24.38
CA TRP A 32 -12.12 1.80 25.73
C TRP A 32 -11.77 3.29 25.71
N VAL A 33 -10.79 3.70 24.90
CA VAL A 33 -10.44 5.13 24.73
C VAL A 33 -11.62 5.91 24.15
N HIS A 34 -12.28 5.39 23.11
CA HIS A 34 -13.44 6.05 22.53
C HIS A 34 -14.57 6.24 23.56
N ASP A 35 -14.84 5.23 24.39
CA ASP A 35 -15.83 5.33 25.46
C ASP A 35 -15.41 6.29 26.57
N PHE A 36 -14.12 6.31 26.93
CA PHE A 36 -13.57 7.30 27.87
C PHE A 36 -13.78 8.73 27.38
N VAL A 37 -13.45 9.00 26.11
CA VAL A 37 -13.62 10.32 25.45
C VAL A 37 -15.10 10.74 25.47
N ARG A 38 -16.02 9.80 25.16
CA ARG A 38 -17.47 10.04 25.18
C ARG A 38 -17.99 10.36 26.57
N ARG A 39 -17.62 9.58 27.60
CA ARG A 39 -18.06 9.80 28.99
C ARG A 39 -17.57 11.11 29.57
N ARG A 40 -16.42 11.61 29.11
CA ARG A 40 -15.88 12.91 29.50
C ARG A 40 -16.43 14.07 28.65
N CYS A 41 -17.35 13.80 27.72
CA CYS A 41 -17.94 14.77 26.81
C CYS A 41 -16.88 15.57 26.05
N TRP A 42 -15.78 14.91 25.67
CA TRP A 42 -14.73 15.56 24.90
C TRP A 42 -15.19 15.71 23.44
N GLU A 43 -15.14 16.94 22.94
CA GLU A 43 -15.31 17.21 21.51
C GLU A 43 -14.24 16.49 20.69
N LEU A 44 -14.64 15.85 19.59
CA LEU A 44 -13.72 15.25 18.63
C LEU A 44 -13.18 16.32 17.68
N ASP A 45 -12.15 17.02 18.15
CA ASP A 45 -11.32 17.87 17.30
C ASP A 45 -10.64 17.04 16.19
N VAL A 46 -10.07 17.72 15.19
CA VAL A 46 -9.46 17.06 14.03
C VAL A 46 -8.38 16.04 14.42
N THR A 47 -7.62 16.30 15.48
CA THR A 47 -6.50 15.44 15.90
C THR A 47 -7.02 14.16 16.56
N LEU A 48 -7.88 14.30 17.57
CA LEU A 48 -8.45 13.17 18.29
C LEU A 48 -9.40 12.36 17.40
N GLY A 49 -10.21 13.05 16.61
CA GLY A 49 -11.11 12.45 15.63
C GLY A 49 -10.36 11.63 14.58
N THR A 50 -9.30 12.19 13.97
CA THR A 50 -8.49 11.46 12.98
C THR A 50 -7.81 10.24 13.60
N ALA A 51 -7.32 10.34 14.85
CA ALA A 51 -6.72 9.20 15.54
C ALA A 51 -7.74 8.06 15.82
N LEU A 52 -8.98 8.40 16.19
CA LEU A 52 -10.06 7.43 16.37
C LEU A 52 -10.45 6.76 15.05
N VAL A 53 -10.64 7.53 13.99
CA VAL A 53 -10.93 7.00 12.64
C VAL A 53 -9.81 6.05 12.22
N ASN A 54 -8.55 6.47 12.30
CA ASN A 54 -7.40 5.63 11.94
C ASN A 54 -7.35 4.33 12.75
N MET A 55 -7.63 4.38 14.06
CA MET A 55 -7.65 3.19 14.91
C MET A 55 -8.69 2.18 14.44
N TYR A 56 -9.94 2.60 14.24
CA TYR A 56 -10.99 1.71 13.76
C TYR A 56 -10.73 1.18 12.36
N MET A 57 -10.36 2.05 11.43
CA MET A 57 -10.05 1.69 10.05
C MET A 57 -8.91 0.66 9.96
N ARG A 58 -7.85 0.78 10.76
CA ARG A 58 -6.74 -0.20 10.80
C ARG A 58 -7.08 -1.49 11.54
N CYS A 59 -8.09 -1.46 12.39
CA CYS A 59 -8.68 -2.65 13.00
C CYS A 59 -9.73 -3.33 12.11
N GLU A 60 -9.92 -2.87 10.86
CA GLU A 60 -10.95 -3.36 9.93
C GLU A 60 -12.38 -3.24 10.50
N ARG A 61 -12.59 -2.27 11.40
CA ARG A 61 -13.88 -1.90 11.98
C ARG A 61 -14.47 -0.72 11.21
N VAL A 62 -14.86 -1.01 9.97
CA VAL A 62 -15.25 0.01 8.99
C VAL A 62 -16.44 0.83 9.49
N ASP A 63 -17.51 0.18 9.94
CA ASP A 63 -18.73 0.87 10.41
C ASP A 63 -18.44 1.82 11.58
N GLU A 64 -17.64 1.39 12.56
CA GLU A 64 -17.23 2.25 13.67
C GLU A 64 -16.31 3.38 13.22
N GLY A 65 -15.42 3.12 12.25
CA GLY A 65 -14.53 4.11 11.66
C GLY A 65 -15.30 5.20 10.90
N LEU A 66 -16.31 4.83 10.13
CA LEU A 66 -17.19 5.77 9.43
C LEU A 66 -18.08 6.55 10.41
N THR A 67 -18.60 5.89 11.45
CA THR A 67 -19.34 6.56 12.53
C THR A 67 -18.48 7.61 13.24
N ALA A 68 -17.22 7.25 13.57
CA ALA A 68 -16.26 8.17 14.14
C ALA A 68 -15.94 9.32 13.17
N PHE A 69 -15.77 9.03 11.88
CA PHE A 69 -15.53 10.05 10.85
C PHE A 69 -16.65 11.08 10.80
N HIS A 70 -17.91 10.65 10.79
CA HIS A 70 -19.06 11.55 10.79
C HIS A 70 -19.14 12.40 12.06
N SER A 71 -18.64 11.89 13.19
CA SER A 71 -18.59 12.60 14.48
C SER A 71 -17.46 13.64 14.57
N VAL A 72 -16.49 13.64 13.64
CA VAL A 72 -15.43 14.66 13.61
C VAL A 72 -16.00 15.97 13.08
N LYS A 73 -15.90 17.05 13.88
CA LYS A 73 -16.46 18.36 13.55
C LYS A 73 -15.79 18.99 12.33
N GLU A 74 -14.47 19.02 12.32
CA GLU A 74 -13.65 19.55 11.23
C GLU A 74 -12.75 18.44 10.68
N LYS A 75 -13.03 18.03 9.44
CA LYS A 75 -12.30 16.95 8.77
C LYS A 75 -11.15 17.54 7.97
N SER A 76 -9.96 17.00 8.18
CA SER A 76 -8.78 17.32 7.36
C SER A 76 -8.65 16.31 6.22
N VAL A 77 -7.81 16.63 5.23
CA VAL A 77 -7.37 15.68 4.19
C VAL A 77 -6.89 14.36 4.82
N SER A 78 -6.13 14.45 5.92
CA SER A 78 -5.70 13.28 6.68
C SER A 78 -6.86 12.42 7.19
N THR A 79 -7.96 13.04 7.66
CA THR A 79 -9.15 12.32 8.14
C THR A 79 -9.80 11.50 7.01
N TRP A 80 -9.90 12.07 5.80
CA TRP A 80 -10.39 11.37 4.60
C TRP A 80 -9.45 10.25 4.17
N ASN A 81 -8.14 10.52 4.15
CA ASN A 81 -7.12 9.53 3.82
C ASN A 81 -7.17 8.30 4.73
N MET A 82 -7.50 8.46 6.03
CA MET A 82 -7.66 7.31 6.93
C MET A 82 -8.84 6.40 6.51
N VAL A 83 -9.95 6.97 6.06
CA VAL A 83 -11.11 6.20 5.56
C VAL A 83 -10.74 5.46 4.28
N ILE A 84 -10.20 6.14 3.27
CA ILE A 84 -9.83 5.52 1.99
C ILE A 84 -8.80 4.39 2.21
N LYS A 85 -7.77 4.63 3.03
CA LYS A 85 -6.76 3.60 3.38
C LYS A 85 -7.39 2.41 4.12
N GLY A 86 -8.30 2.68 5.05
CA GLY A 86 -9.00 1.64 5.79
C GLY A 86 -9.84 0.73 4.91
N LEU A 87 -10.60 1.32 3.99
CA LEU A 87 -11.41 0.58 3.01
C LEU A 87 -10.52 -0.27 2.09
N ALA A 88 -9.35 0.27 1.67
CA ALA A 88 -8.35 -0.49 0.93
C ALA A 88 -7.83 -1.72 1.72
N LEU A 89 -7.58 -1.57 3.03
CA LEU A 89 -7.14 -2.66 3.89
C LEU A 89 -8.21 -3.76 4.00
N ALA A 90 -9.47 -3.35 4.19
CA ALA A 90 -10.65 -4.21 4.25
C ALA A 90 -11.06 -4.83 2.90
N LYS A 91 -10.27 -4.63 1.82
CA LYS A 91 -10.53 -5.10 0.45
C LYS A 91 -11.87 -4.61 -0.13
N ASN A 92 -12.30 -3.42 0.28
CA ASN A 92 -13.51 -2.78 -0.22
C ASN A 92 -13.13 -1.63 -1.17
N GLY A 93 -12.59 -2.02 -2.33
CA GLY A 93 -12.04 -1.08 -3.32
C GLY A 93 -13.09 -0.13 -3.92
N ASP A 94 -14.29 -0.64 -4.23
CA ASP A 94 -15.37 0.17 -4.80
C ASP A 94 -15.79 1.28 -3.84
N GLU A 95 -15.92 0.95 -2.55
CA GLU A 95 -16.23 1.95 -1.54
C GLU A 95 -15.08 2.94 -1.37
N ALA A 96 -13.82 2.49 -1.39
CA ALA A 96 -12.66 3.40 -1.35
C ALA A 96 -12.66 4.41 -2.50
N VAL A 97 -12.98 3.96 -3.73
CA VAL A 97 -13.13 4.82 -4.91
C VAL A 97 -14.31 5.77 -4.75
N SER A 98 -15.45 5.30 -4.22
CA SER A 98 -16.61 6.15 -3.93
C SER A 98 -16.29 7.26 -2.94
N TRP A 99 -15.55 6.95 -1.86
CA TRP A 99 -15.10 7.94 -0.89
C TRP A 99 -14.08 8.93 -1.47
N PHE A 100 -13.21 8.48 -2.36
CA PHE A 100 -12.33 9.37 -3.13
C PHE A 100 -13.15 10.33 -4.02
N SER A 101 -14.13 9.84 -4.77
CA SER A 101 -15.02 10.70 -5.55
C SER A 101 -15.81 11.69 -4.69
N LYS A 102 -16.28 11.25 -3.51
CA LYS A 102 -16.97 12.11 -2.55
C LYS A 102 -16.05 13.22 -2.01
N MET A 103 -14.79 12.89 -1.69
CA MET A 103 -13.78 13.85 -1.27
C MET A 103 -13.58 14.95 -2.32
N GLN A 104 -13.53 14.59 -3.61
CA GLN A 104 -13.43 15.54 -4.71
C GLN A 104 -14.69 16.40 -4.86
N GLN A 105 -15.89 15.80 -4.75
CA GLN A 105 -17.18 16.52 -4.82
C GLN A 105 -17.35 17.54 -3.69
N GLU A 106 -16.82 17.24 -2.49
CA GLU A 106 -16.79 18.16 -1.36
C GLU A 106 -15.62 19.17 -1.45
N ALA A 107 -14.94 19.26 -2.60
CA ALA A 107 -13.81 20.15 -2.85
C ALA A 107 -12.66 20.01 -1.82
N VAL A 108 -12.52 18.83 -1.22
CA VAL A 108 -11.42 18.53 -0.31
C VAL A 108 -10.18 18.24 -1.16
N LYS A 109 -9.09 18.96 -0.87
CA LYS A 109 -7.84 18.85 -1.63
C LYS A 109 -7.27 17.42 -1.59
N VAL A 110 -7.14 16.81 -2.76
CA VAL A 110 -6.41 15.55 -2.96
C VAL A 110 -4.91 15.80 -2.73
N ASP A 111 -4.25 14.90 -2.00
CA ASP A 111 -2.80 14.89 -1.82
C ASP A 111 -2.16 13.58 -2.32
N GLU A 112 -0.82 13.52 -2.28
CA GLU A 112 -0.06 12.32 -2.68
C GLU A 112 -0.53 11.06 -1.93
N GLU A 113 -0.81 11.19 -0.64
CA GLU A 113 -1.23 10.07 0.20
C GLU A 113 -2.67 9.62 -0.10
N THR A 114 -3.54 10.52 -0.58
CA THR A 114 -4.87 10.19 -1.10
C THR A 114 -4.76 9.29 -2.34
N LEU A 115 -3.91 9.67 -3.30
CA LEU A 115 -3.76 8.94 -4.57
C LEU A 115 -3.13 7.56 -4.36
N VAL A 116 -2.11 7.47 -3.51
CA VAL A 116 -1.54 6.18 -3.11
C VAL A 116 -2.60 5.30 -2.45
N ALA A 117 -3.46 5.86 -1.59
CA ALA A 117 -4.51 5.10 -0.90
C ALA A 117 -5.54 4.52 -1.87
N VAL A 118 -6.07 5.33 -2.79
CA VAL A 118 -7.09 4.87 -3.74
C VAL A 118 -6.51 3.91 -4.78
N LEU A 119 -5.29 4.14 -5.29
CA LEU A 119 -4.62 3.21 -6.20
C LEU A 119 -4.30 1.87 -5.53
N SER A 120 -3.89 1.89 -4.26
CA SER A 120 -3.72 0.67 -3.46
C SER A 120 -5.03 -0.09 -3.29
N ALA A 121 -6.15 0.62 -3.10
CA ALA A 121 -7.48 0.02 -3.00
C ALA A 121 -7.88 -0.68 -4.31
N CYS A 122 -7.63 -0.03 -5.44
CA CYS A 122 -7.83 -0.59 -6.77
C CYS A 122 -6.99 -1.86 -6.96
N SER A 123 -5.69 -1.82 -6.64
CA SER A 123 -4.80 -2.99 -6.74
C SER A 123 -5.33 -4.19 -5.96
N ARG A 124 -5.64 -3.97 -4.68
CA ARG A 124 -6.07 -5.04 -3.76
C ARG A 124 -7.42 -5.65 -4.10
N SER A 125 -8.26 -4.91 -4.82
CA SER A 125 -9.63 -5.31 -5.19
C SER A 125 -9.76 -5.67 -6.68
N GLY A 126 -8.65 -5.61 -7.44
CA GLY A 126 -8.65 -5.95 -8.88
C GLY A 126 -9.40 -4.94 -9.76
N LEU A 127 -9.56 -3.69 -9.32
CA LEU A 127 -10.26 -2.64 -10.09
C LEU A 127 -9.32 -2.02 -11.13
N ILE A 128 -8.97 -2.80 -12.16
CA ILE A 128 -7.98 -2.43 -13.18
C ILE A 128 -8.36 -1.13 -13.89
N ASP A 129 -9.60 -1.06 -14.41
CA ASP A 129 -10.05 0.09 -15.20
C ASP A 129 -10.05 1.38 -14.37
N LYS A 130 -10.52 1.31 -13.11
CA LYS A 130 -10.50 2.46 -12.19
C LYS A 130 -9.10 2.87 -11.78
N GLY A 131 -8.21 1.92 -11.53
CA GLY A 131 -6.82 2.24 -11.23
C GLY A 131 -6.12 2.94 -12.41
N ARG A 132 -6.41 2.53 -13.65
CA ARG A 132 -5.89 3.21 -14.85
C ARG A 132 -6.46 4.61 -15.02
N GLU A 133 -7.78 4.75 -14.91
CA GLU A 133 -8.45 6.05 -15.00
C GLU A 133 -7.84 7.07 -14.03
N ILE A 134 -7.69 6.68 -12.75
CA ILE A 134 -7.11 7.55 -11.71
C ILE A 134 -5.63 7.85 -12.01
N PHE A 135 -4.86 6.85 -12.45
CA PHE A 135 -3.45 7.05 -12.74
C PHE A 135 -3.21 7.92 -13.99
N SER A 136 -4.03 7.77 -15.03
CA SER A 136 -4.00 8.65 -16.22
C SER A 136 -4.30 10.08 -15.82
N ALA A 137 -5.36 10.34 -15.05
CA ALA A 137 -5.67 11.68 -14.53
C ALA A 137 -4.51 12.28 -13.70
N LEU A 138 -3.77 11.44 -12.96
CA LEU A 138 -2.56 11.86 -12.25
C LEU A 138 -1.43 12.25 -13.21
N ILE A 139 -1.17 11.44 -14.24
CA ILE A 139 -0.14 11.74 -15.24
C ILE A 139 -0.48 12.99 -16.06
N ASP A 140 -1.77 13.19 -16.37
CA ASP A 140 -2.29 14.36 -17.10
C ASP A 140 -2.32 15.64 -16.24
N GLY A 141 -1.98 15.54 -14.95
CA GLY A 141 -1.85 16.67 -14.05
C GLY A 141 -3.16 17.19 -13.47
N GLU A 142 -4.26 16.44 -13.58
CA GLU A 142 -5.59 16.87 -13.11
C GLU A 142 -5.62 17.19 -11.60
N PHE A 143 -4.74 16.55 -10.82
CA PHE A 143 -4.62 16.77 -9.37
C PHE A 143 -3.59 17.85 -9.00
N GLY A 144 -2.83 18.39 -9.95
CA GLY A 144 -1.69 19.27 -9.66
C GLY A 144 -0.58 18.60 -8.84
N ILE A 145 -0.48 17.27 -8.92
CA ILE A 145 0.50 16.43 -8.22
C ILE A 145 1.28 15.65 -9.29
N SER A 146 2.59 15.51 -9.11
CA SER A 146 3.40 14.66 -10.00
C SER A 146 3.40 13.21 -9.51
N ALA A 147 3.35 12.25 -10.45
CA ALA A 147 3.43 10.83 -10.11
C ALA A 147 4.79 10.46 -9.51
N GLY A 148 4.83 10.23 -8.19
CA GLY A 148 5.97 9.64 -7.47
C GLY A 148 6.01 8.10 -7.48
N ILE A 149 7.11 7.54 -6.94
CA ILE A 149 7.42 6.10 -6.89
C ILE A 149 6.25 5.25 -6.37
N LYS A 150 5.63 5.66 -5.26
CA LYS A 150 4.54 4.90 -4.63
C LYS A 150 3.32 4.74 -5.54
N HIS A 151 3.01 5.72 -6.39
CA HIS A 151 1.89 5.60 -7.33
C HIS A 151 2.19 4.54 -8.39
N TYR A 152 3.38 4.58 -8.97
CA TYR A 152 3.83 3.54 -9.92
C TYR A 152 3.87 2.16 -9.27
N GLU A 153 4.30 2.06 -8.00
CA GLU A 153 4.29 0.78 -7.26
C GLU A 153 2.88 0.20 -7.16
N CYS A 154 1.88 1.03 -6.82
CA CYS A 154 0.49 0.61 -6.73
C CYS A 154 -0.06 0.14 -8.08
N VAL A 155 0.25 0.86 -9.16
CA VAL A 155 -0.25 0.54 -10.51
C VAL A 155 0.43 -0.68 -11.09
N ILE A 156 1.74 -0.84 -10.90
CA ILE A 156 2.44 -2.07 -11.31
C ILE A 156 1.87 -3.28 -10.57
N ASP A 157 1.67 -3.19 -9.24
CA ASP A 157 1.04 -4.27 -8.46
C ASP A 157 -0.37 -4.60 -8.98
N LEU A 158 -1.18 -3.57 -9.31
CA LEU A 158 -2.51 -3.73 -9.90
C LEU A 158 -2.46 -4.47 -11.25
N LEU A 159 -1.61 -4.01 -12.17
CA LEU A 159 -1.52 -4.56 -13.53
C LEU A 159 -1.02 -6.00 -13.53
N VAL A 160 0.01 -6.28 -12.72
CA VAL A 160 0.58 -7.63 -12.60
C VAL A 160 -0.46 -8.58 -12.03
N ARG A 161 -1.13 -8.23 -10.93
CA ARG A 161 -2.20 -9.08 -10.33
C ARG A 161 -3.39 -9.25 -11.26
N GLY A 162 -3.69 -8.23 -12.06
CA GLY A 162 -4.72 -8.25 -13.07
C GLY A 162 -4.39 -9.06 -14.33
N GLY A 163 -3.16 -9.60 -14.44
CA GLY A 163 -2.71 -10.34 -15.62
C GLY A 163 -2.33 -9.45 -16.82
N CYS A 164 -2.33 -8.12 -16.67
CA CYS A 164 -1.96 -7.15 -17.70
C CYS A 164 -0.43 -7.00 -17.79
N GLN A 165 0.28 -8.10 -18.08
CA GLN A 165 1.76 -8.11 -18.04
C GLN A 165 2.42 -7.16 -19.07
N GLU A 166 1.87 -7.07 -20.29
CA GLU A 166 2.44 -6.18 -21.30
C GLU A 166 2.33 -4.71 -20.89
N ASP A 167 1.19 -4.31 -20.32
CA ASP A 167 0.97 -2.95 -19.84
C ASP A 167 1.86 -2.62 -18.63
N ALA A 168 2.06 -3.58 -17.73
CA ALA A 168 3.01 -3.43 -16.63
C ALA A 168 4.46 -3.25 -17.15
N LEU A 169 4.82 -3.99 -18.21
CA LEU A 169 6.12 -3.90 -18.85
C LEU A 169 6.31 -2.57 -19.58
N GLU A 170 5.27 -2.09 -20.28
CA GLU A 170 5.27 -0.78 -20.91
C GLU A 170 5.40 0.34 -19.88
N LEU A 171 4.61 0.29 -18.81
CA LEU A 171 4.67 1.28 -17.74
C LEU A 171 6.07 1.36 -17.15
N ILE A 172 6.71 0.22 -16.89
CA ILE A 172 8.09 0.16 -16.38
C ILE A 172 9.10 0.86 -17.31
N ARG A 173 8.94 0.73 -18.62
CA ARG A 173 9.81 1.39 -19.61
C ARG A 173 9.60 2.89 -19.68
N GLN A 174 8.38 3.36 -19.36
CA GLN A 174 8.02 4.77 -19.41
C GLN A 174 8.30 5.52 -18.09
N MET A 175 8.61 4.81 -17.00
CA MET A 175 8.89 5.46 -15.71
C MET A 175 10.11 6.38 -15.79
N PRO A 176 10.10 7.52 -15.08
CA PRO A 176 11.23 8.45 -15.05
C PRO A 176 12.37 8.00 -14.12
N PHE A 177 12.32 6.78 -13.58
CA PHE A 177 13.28 6.21 -12.64
C PHE A 177 13.39 4.70 -12.80
N GLU A 178 14.47 4.13 -12.27
CA GLU A 178 14.72 2.68 -12.29
C GLU A 178 13.72 1.91 -11.41
N PRO A 179 13.28 0.70 -11.81
CA PRO A 179 12.37 -0.12 -11.02
C PRO A 179 12.89 -0.39 -9.61
N THR A 180 12.03 -0.19 -8.61
CA THR A 180 12.39 -0.45 -7.22
C THR A 180 12.33 -1.94 -6.90
N LYS A 181 13.05 -2.34 -5.84
CA LYS A 181 12.96 -3.68 -5.25
C LYS A 181 11.52 -4.10 -4.94
N THR A 182 10.68 -3.18 -4.47
CA THR A 182 9.26 -3.43 -4.17
C THR A 182 8.49 -3.77 -5.45
N MET A 183 8.68 -3.00 -6.53
CA MET A 183 8.07 -3.29 -7.83
C MET A 183 8.49 -4.67 -8.36
N CYS A 184 9.79 -4.96 -8.34
CA CYS A 184 10.30 -6.24 -8.83
C CYS A 184 9.75 -7.43 -8.04
N ARG A 185 9.63 -7.29 -6.71
CA ARG A 185 8.99 -8.31 -5.86
C ARG A 185 7.51 -8.49 -6.18
N ALA A 186 6.77 -7.40 -6.39
CA ALA A 186 5.36 -7.46 -6.77
C ALA A 186 5.19 -8.17 -8.12
N ILE A 187 6.04 -7.85 -9.11
CA ILE A 187 6.07 -8.49 -10.43
C ILE A 187 6.24 -10.01 -10.29
N LEU A 188 7.26 -10.46 -9.55
CA LEU A 188 7.55 -11.89 -9.43
C LEU A 188 6.48 -12.65 -8.63
N ALA A 189 5.84 -11.99 -7.66
CA ALA A 189 4.77 -12.59 -6.87
C ALA A 189 3.44 -12.70 -7.64
N GLY A 190 3.13 -11.74 -8.51
CA GLY A 190 1.85 -11.69 -9.23
C GLY A 190 1.89 -12.20 -10.66
N SER A 191 3.07 -12.42 -11.25
CA SER A 191 3.19 -12.93 -12.62
C SER A 191 2.92 -14.44 -12.65
N THR A 192 1.75 -14.83 -13.15
CA THR A 192 1.41 -16.25 -13.37
C THR A 192 2.18 -16.87 -14.55
N ALA A 193 2.55 -16.05 -15.53
CA ALA A 193 3.38 -16.44 -16.66
C ALA A 193 4.82 -15.95 -16.49
N ARG A 194 5.78 -16.85 -16.72
CA ARG A 194 7.23 -16.60 -16.69
C ARG A 194 7.69 -15.98 -18.01
N GLY A 195 7.60 -14.65 -18.09
CA GLY A 195 7.87 -13.87 -19.30
C GLY A 195 8.97 -12.82 -19.14
N LYS A 196 9.10 -11.93 -20.15
CA LYS A 196 10.09 -10.83 -20.17
C LYS A 196 10.00 -9.93 -18.94
N LEU A 197 8.79 -9.68 -18.45
CA LEU A 197 8.56 -8.88 -17.25
C LEU A 197 9.17 -9.52 -16.00
N SER A 198 8.97 -10.84 -15.83
CA SER A 198 9.59 -11.60 -14.74
C SER A 198 11.11 -11.67 -14.88
N GLU A 199 11.64 -11.84 -16.09
CA GLU A 199 13.09 -11.80 -16.33
C GLU A 199 13.69 -10.45 -15.92
N LEU A 200 13.06 -9.34 -16.35
CA LEU A 200 13.50 -7.99 -16.00
C LEU A 200 13.53 -7.79 -14.48
N ALA A 201 12.47 -8.21 -13.79
CA ALA A 201 12.38 -8.10 -12.34
C ALA A 201 13.46 -8.93 -11.61
N ALA A 202 13.69 -10.17 -12.03
CA ALA A 202 14.69 -11.04 -11.41
C ALA A 202 16.13 -10.51 -11.63
N ARG A 203 16.45 -10.06 -12.85
CA ARG A 203 17.75 -9.41 -13.13
C ARG A 203 17.95 -8.17 -12.26
N LYS A 204 16.93 -7.32 -12.15
CA LYS A 204 17.02 -6.10 -11.35
C LYS A 204 17.21 -6.39 -9.87
N LEU A 205 16.56 -7.43 -9.34
CA LEU A 205 16.77 -7.85 -7.95
C LEU A 205 18.19 -8.38 -7.70
N ILE A 206 18.79 -9.10 -8.65
CA ILE A 206 20.19 -9.53 -8.57
C ILE A 206 21.15 -8.32 -8.56
N GLU A 207 20.86 -7.29 -9.34
CA GLU A 207 21.66 -6.05 -9.33
C GLU A 207 21.56 -5.32 -7.98
N LEU A 208 20.37 -5.29 -7.37
CA LEU A 208 20.10 -4.57 -6.13
C LEU A 208 20.53 -5.34 -4.86
N GLU A 209 20.46 -6.66 -4.88
CA GLU A 209 20.73 -7.57 -3.76
C GLU A 209 21.52 -8.80 -4.25
N PRO A 210 22.78 -8.58 -4.67
CA PRO A 210 23.64 -9.61 -5.27
C PRO A 210 23.93 -10.84 -4.39
N GLU A 211 23.70 -10.73 -3.08
CA GLU A 211 23.92 -11.75 -2.07
C GLU A 211 22.76 -12.76 -1.94
N ILE A 212 21.60 -12.45 -2.51
CA ILE A 212 20.41 -13.29 -2.36
C ILE A 212 20.38 -14.37 -3.47
N GLY A 213 20.83 -15.58 -3.11
CA GLY A 213 20.87 -16.73 -4.03
C GLY A 213 19.52 -17.11 -4.64
N ALA A 214 18.41 -16.88 -3.92
CA ALA A 214 17.06 -17.18 -4.39
C ALA A 214 16.69 -16.46 -5.70
N TYR A 215 17.21 -15.25 -5.93
CA TYR A 215 16.93 -14.50 -7.18
C TYR A 215 17.64 -15.11 -8.39
N TYR A 216 18.83 -15.68 -8.19
CA TYR A 216 19.55 -16.40 -9.24
C TYR A 216 18.87 -17.72 -9.59
N VAL A 217 18.41 -18.47 -8.59
CA VAL A 217 17.63 -19.70 -8.81
C VAL A 217 16.39 -19.39 -9.64
N LEU A 218 15.64 -18.35 -9.26
CA LEU A 218 14.46 -17.92 -9.99
C LEU A 218 14.78 -17.51 -11.44
N LEU A 219 15.87 -16.76 -11.66
CA LEU A 219 16.29 -16.37 -13.01
C LEU A 219 16.72 -17.58 -13.86
N SER A 220 17.40 -18.56 -13.23
CA SER A 220 17.79 -19.82 -13.87
C SER A 220 16.56 -20.64 -14.29
N ASP A 221 15.54 -20.70 -13.44
CA ASP A 221 14.28 -21.39 -13.74
C ASP A 221 13.48 -20.66 -14.85
N LEU A 222 13.47 -19.32 -14.83
CA LEU A 222 12.91 -18.50 -15.91
C LEU A 222 13.57 -18.81 -17.26
N TYR A 223 14.90 -18.92 -17.31
CA TYR A 223 15.60 -19.30 -18.53
C TYR A 223 15.36 -20.74 -18.97
N THR A 224 15.20 -21.65 -18.02
CA THR A 224 14.86 -23.05 -18.30
C THR A 224 13.51 -23.14 -19.02
N GLU A 225 12.49 -22.43 -18.53
CA GLU A 225 11.17 -22.39 -19.18
C GLU A 225 11.19 -21.72 -20.56
N MET A 226 12.05 -20.72 -20.75
CA MET A 226 12.26 -20.08 -22.06
C MET A 226 13.14 -20.91 -23.01
N GLY A 227 13.68 -22.06 -22.58
CA GLY A 227 14.60 -22.89 -23.39
C GLY A 227 15.99 -22.28 -23.61
N ARG A 228 16.37 -21.27 -22.82
CA ARG A 228 17.63 -20.51 -22.93
C ARG A 228 18.74 -21.14 -22.11
N TRP A 229 19.13 -22.36 -22.44
CA TRP A 229 20.11 -23.15 -21.68
C TRP A 229 21.48 -22.48 -21.51
N SER A 230 21.94 -21.72 -22.52
CA SER A 230 23.19 -20.94 -22.41
C SER A 230 23.12 -19.89 -21.30
N ASP A 231 21.95 -19.30 -21.05
CA ASP A 231 21.80 -18.30 -20.00
C ASP A 231 21.60 -18.95 -18.62
N VAL A 232 21.02 -20.16 -18.58
CA VAL A 232 20.99 -21.01 -17.36
C VAL A 232 22.41 -21.27 -16.87
N GLU A 233 23.32 -21.68 -17.76
CA GLU A 233 24.72 -21.95 -17.43
C GLU A 233 25.44 -20.68 -16.92
N LYS A 234 25.24 -19.52 -17.57
CA LYS A 234 25.80 -18.25 -17.10
C LYS A 234 25.33 -17.88 -15.70
N VAL A 235 24.02 -18.00 -15.42
CA VAL A 235 23.47 -17.69 -14.10
C VAL A 235 24.04 -18.62 -13.04
N ARG A 236 24.21 -19.92 -13.34
CA ARG A 236 24.82 -20.88 -12.42
C ARG A 236 26.30 -20.60 -12.16
N GLY A 237 27.06 -20.28 -13.21
CA GLY A 237 28.47 -19.85 -13.06
C GLY A 237 28.60 -18.62 -12.17
N LEU A 238 27.72 -17.61 -12.35
CA LEU A 238 27.69 -16.42 -11.49
C LEU A 238 27.35 -16.74 -10.03
N MET A 239 26.52 -17.75 -9.76
CA MET A 239 26.25 -18.19 -8.38
C MET A 239 27.48 -18.87 -7.76
N GLU A 240 28.15 -19.74 -8.51
CA GLU A 240 29.36 -20.46 -8.07
C GLU A 240 30.51 -19.51 -7.76
N GLU A 241 30.77 -18.55 -8.66
CA GLU A 241 31.79 -17.49 -8.47
C GLU A 241 31.55 -16.68 -7.19
N ARG A 242 30.30 -16.54 -6.78
CA ARG A 242 29.89 -15.79 -5.58
C ARG A 242 29.75 -16.64 -4.33
N GLY A 243 30.00 -17.95 -4.43
CA GLY A 243 29.85 -18.89 -3.32
C GLY A 243 28.41 -19.02 -2.80
N LEU A 244 27.42 -18.68 -3.64
CA LEU A 244 26.01 -18.74 -3.27
C LEU A 244 25.51 -20.18 -3.34
N GLN A 245 24.99 -20.69 -2.23
CA GLN A 245 24.38 -22.01 -2.19
C GLN A 245 22.94 -21.94 -2.71
N LYS A 246 22.48 -23.04 -3.31
CA LYS A 246 21.06 -23.23 -3.60
C LYS A 246 20.38 -23.47 -2.24
N ASP A 247 19.75 -22.45 -1.66
CA ASP A 247 18.89 -22.67 -0.50
C ASP A 247 17.77 -23.63 -0.93
N LEU A 248 17.93 -24.90 -0.55
CA LEU A 248 16.92 -25.94 -0.66
C LEU A 248 15.93 -25.71 0.48
N GLY A 249 15.03 -24.73 0.28
CA GLY A 249 13.81 -24.62 1.07
C GLY A 249 12.83 -25.73 0.73
#